data_AF-A0A2E5AXI9-F1
#
_entry.id   AF-A0A2E5AXI9-F1
#
_cell.length_a   1.000
_cell.length_b   1.000
_cell.length_c   1.000
_cell.angle_alpha   90.00
_cell.angle_beta   90.00
_cell.angle_gamma   90.00
#
_symmetry.space_group_name_H-M   'P 1'
#
loop_
_entity.id
_entity.type
_entity.pdbx_description
1 polymer ?
#
loop_
_entity_poly.entity_id
_entity_poly.type
_entity_poly.pdbx_seq_one_letter_code
_entity_poly.pdbx_strand_id
1 'polypeptide(L)'
;MKKNILEIGPYSAVGGVSIHIKRLASLLKELHDFTFIDESPRTKVETNVFNLRSKNIPKYLRLLKDADVVHIHTGIWWLRCIHIFLAFLLRKKTVVTIHSLSNLTNRYSISITQLFLSLTSKTIFVSKEISKKFKIKNEIIIPAFIPPDISEEKNLPIEILTLLEKNKSKKIIVNNAFKLVLHKEQDLYGLDLLIDVARSIKKDNKNYKIIFVIASMEEKLNLYDHYAQIIKDENLGEEITLIPYPISFVKLMMVSDLVVRATNTDGDALTVREALFLNRPIIASDVTFRPEGTILFKNRDSQDLYLKINETLNKYKREPLNPLEINIQVYREMYSSIF
;
A
#
# COMPACT_ATOMS: atom_id res chain seq x y z
N MET A 1 -26.00 18.49 1.27
CA MET A 1 -26.47 17.20 1.83
C MET A 1 -25.37 16.18 1.60
N LYS A 2 -25.01 15.37 2.61
CA LYS A 2 -24.06 14.26 2.40
C LYS A 2 -24.65 13.30 1.37
N LYS A 3 -23.79 12.75 0.51
CA LYS A 3 -24.17 11.73 -0.48
C LYS A 3 -23.79 10.36 0.06
N ASN A 4 -24.58 9.35 -0.27
CA ASN A 4 -24.26 7.95 -0.03
C ASN A 4 -23.40 7.41 -1.18
N ILE A 5 -22.12 7.17 -0.90
CA ILE A 5 -21.17 6.57 -1.84
C ILE A 5 -21.08 5.08 -1.57
N LEU A 6 -21.30 4.27 -2.61
CA LEU A 6 -21.14 2.83 -2.58
C LEU A 6 -19.82 2.43 -3.24
N GLU A 7 -18.89 1.97 -2.42
CA GLU A 7 -17.58 1.47 -2.83
C GLU A 7 -17.64 -0.02 -3.16
N ILE A 8 -17.25 -0.41 -4.37
CA ILE A 8 -17.25 -1.80 -4.83
C ILE A 8 -15.83 -2.25 -5.16
N GLY A 9 -15.28 -3.19 -4.40
CA GLY A 9 -13.92 -3.69 -4.64
C GLY A 9 -13.43 -4.64 -3.55
N PRO A 10 -12.15 -5.04 -3.57
CA PRO A 10 -11.60 -6.01 -2.61
C PRO A 10 -11.33 -5.37 -1.23
N TYR A 11 -12.35 -4.84 -0.55
CA TYR A 11 -12.24 -4.08 0.70
C TYR A 11 -11.50 -4.82 1.81
N SER A 12 -11.78 -6.12 1.99
CA SER A 12 -11.16 -6.90 3.09
C SER A 12 -9.81 -7.52 2.72
N ALA A 13 -9.39 -7.45 1.45
CA ALA A 13 -8.10 -7.98 1.02
C ALA A 13 -6.94 -7.17 1.62
N VAL A 14 -5.74 -7.75 1.64
CA VAL A 14 -4.49 -7.01 1.91
C VAL A 14 -3.85 -6.63 0.58
N GLY A 15 -3.78 -5.33 0.27
CA GLY A 15 -3.15 -4.85 -0.97
C GLY A 15 -3.43 -3.38 -1.26
N GLY A 16 -2.83 -2.86 -2.35
CA GLY A 16 -2.91 -1.44 -2.69
C GLY A 16 -4.34 -0.92 -2.93
N VAL A 17 -5.18 -1.71 -3.61
CA VAL A 17 -6.57 -1.33 -3.91
C VAL A 17 -7.42 -1.24 -2.64
N SER A 18 -7.25 -2.17 -1.69
CA SER A 18 -8.03 -2.17 -0.46
C SER A 18 -7.63 -1.03 0.47
N ILE A 19 -6.33 -0.72 0.55
CA ILE A 19 -5.81 0.45 1.26
C ILE A 19 -6.33 1.74 0.63
N HIS A 20 -6.35 1.83 -0.70
CA HIS A 20 -6.92 2.96 -1.42
C HIS A 20 -8.39 3.20 -1.06
N ILE A 21 -9.25 2.18 -1.12
CA ILE A 21 -10.68 2.30 -0.79
C ILE A 21 -10.87 2.80 0.65
N LYS A 22 -10.12 2.21 1.61
CA LYS A 22 -10.21 2.60 3.03
C LYS A 22 -9.77 4.06 3.25
N ARG A 23 -8.64 4.45 2.64
CA ARG A 23 -8.12 5.82 2.77
C ARG A 23 -8.99 6.84 2.05
N LEU A 24 -9.59 6.50 0.92
CA LEU A 24 -10.54 7.37 0.22
C LEU A 24 -11.79 7.64 1.07
N ALA A 25 -12.37 6.58 1.65
CA ALA A 25 -13.51 6.71 2.55
C ALA A 25 -13.17 7.55 3.78
N SER A 26 -12.01 7.31 4.40
CA SER A 26 -11.52 8.08 5.54
C SER A 26 -11.30 9.57 5.20
N LEU A 27 -10.70 9.86 4.04
CA LEU A 27 -10.43 11.21 3.56
C LEU A 27 -11.70 12.07 3.39
N LEU A 28 -12.81 11.41 3.01
CA LEU A 28 -14.07 12.05 2.63
C LEU A 28 -15.24 11.80 3.62
N LYS A 29 -15.00 11.13 4.75
CA LYS A 29 -16.04 10.77 5.74
C LYS A 29 -16.84 11.97 6.28
N GLU A 30 -16.22 13.15 6.33
CA GLU A 30 -16.88 14.38 6.77
C GLU A 30 -17.83 14.95 5.69
N LEU A 31 -17.63 14.60 4.42
CA LEU A 31 -18.39 15.13 3.28
C LEU A 31 -19.45 14.15 2.77
N HIS A 32 -19.22 12.85 2.92
CA HIS A 32 -20.05 11.78 2.36
C HIS A 32 -20.15 10.59 3.32
N ASP A 33 -21.22 9.82 3.15
CA ASP A 33 -21.44 8.56 3.86
C ASP A 33 -21.03 7.40 2.96
N PHE A 34 -20.34 6.40 3.52
CA PHE A 34 -19.76 5.29 2.74
C PHE A 34 -20.40 3.96 3.09
N THR A 35 -20.73 3.20 2.05
CA THR A 35 -21.13 1.79 2.12
C THR A 35 -20.25 0.96 1.22
N PHE A 36 -20.08 -0.32 1.54
CA PHE A 36 -19.07 -1.16 0.89
C PHE A 36 -19.66 -2.48 0.38
N ILE A 37 -19.22 -2.88 -0.80
CA ILE A 37 -19.37 -4.24 -1.35
C ILE A 37 -17.97 -4.83 -1.49
N ASP A 38 -17.71 -5.90 -0.74
CA ASP A 38 -16.42 -6.58 -0.74
C ASP A 38 -16.38 -7.72 -1.77
N GLU A 39 -15.39 -7.64 -2.66
CA GLU A 39 -15.06 -8.65 -3.67
C GLU A 39 -13.80 -9.46 -3.31
N SER A 40 -13.32 -9.41 -2.07
CA SER A 40 -12.18 -10.23 -1.65
C SER A 40 -12.57 -11.70 -1.46
N PRO A 41 -11.75 -12.67 -1.94
CA PRO A 41 -11.98 -14.08 -1.64
C PRO A 41 -11.80 -14.24 -0.13
N ARG A 42 -12.88 -14.67 0.55
CA ARG A 42 -13.03 -14.66 2.02
C ARG A 42 -11.71 -14.93 2.73
N THR A 43 -11.07 -13.86 3.19
CA THR A 43 -9.85 -13.89 3.99
C THR A 43 -10.22 -13.20 5.29
N LYS A 44 -10.56 -14.04 6.28
CA LYS A 44 -10.77 -13.75 7.71
C LYS A 44 -11.06 -12.30 8.11
N VAL A 45 -12.30 -12.06 8.55
CA VAL A 45 -12.76 -11.33 9.77
C VAL A 45 -14.27 -11.12 9.60
N GLU A 46 -15.01 -11.10 10.72
CA GLU A 46 -16.39 -10.58 10.84
C GLU A 46 -16.42 -9.10 10.40
N THR A 47 -16.34 -8.82 9.10
CA THR A 47 -16.60 -7.48 8.61
C THR A 47 -18.13 -7.35 8.47
N ASN A 48 -18.70 -6.27 8.99
CA ASN A 48 -20.11 -5.93 8.78
C ASN A 48 -20.40 -5.52 7.31
N VAL A 49 -19.45 -5.74 6.41
CA VAL A 49 -19.48 -5.37 5.01
C VAL A 49 -20.13 -6.48 4.18
N PHE A 50 -20.97 -6.09 3.22
CA PHE A 50 -21.58 -7.05 2.33
C PHE A 50 -20.54 -7.67 1.38
N ASN A 51 -20.37 -8.99 1.39
CA ASN A 51 -19.47 -9.68 0.47
C ASN A 51 -20.23 -10.18 -0.78
N LEU A 52 -19.75 -9.82 -1.98
CA LEU A 52 -20.37 -10.17 -3.26
C LEU A 52 -20.41 -11.70 -3.50
N ARG A 53 -19.45 -12.46 -2.96
CA ARG A 53 -19.44 -13.93 -3.05
C ARG A 53 -20.49 -14.60 -2.17
N SER A 54 -21.22 -13.86 -1.32
CA SER A 54 -22.42 -14.39 -0.64
C SER A 54 -23.54 -14.76 -1.61
N LYS A 55 -23.47 -14.27 -2.86
CA LYS A 55 -24.49 -14.46 -3.91
C LYS A 55 -25.89 -13.96 -3.52
N ASN A 56 -26.01 -13.12 -2.49
CA ASN A 56 -27.28 -12.49 -2.12
C ASN A 56 -27.56 -11.30 -3.05
N ILE A 57 -28.10 -11.63 -4.23
CA ILE A 57 -28.45 -10.67 -5.29
C ILE A 57 -29.45 -9.60 -4.81
N PRO A 58 -30.51 -9.91 -4.04
CA PRO A 58 -31.43 -8.88 -3.54
C PRO A 58 -30.72 -7.80 -2.71
N LYS A 59 -29.81 -8.19 -1.80
CA LYS A 59 -29.05 -7.24 -0.99
C LYS A 59 -28.10 -6.41 -1.84
N TYR A 60 -27.45 -7.01 -2.83
CA TYR A 60 -26.61 -6.30 -3.80
C TYR A 60 -27.38 -5.23 -4.59
N LEU A 61 -28.54 -5.58 -5.16
CA LEU A 61 -29.38 -4.63 -5.90
C LEU A 61 -29.94 -3.51 -5.02
N ARG A 62 -30.29 -3.83 -3.77
CA ARG A 62 -30.71 -2.81 -2.78
C ARG A 62 -29.58 -1.81 -2.51
N LEU A 63 -28.35 -2.29 -2.25
CA LEU A 63 -27.21 -1.41 -2.02
C LEU A 63 -26.96 -0.48 -3.22
N LEU A 64 -27.04 -0.99 -4.45
CA LEU A 64 -26.95 -0.15 -5.64
C LEU A 64 -28.07 0.90 -5.71
N LYS A 65 -29.31 0.52 -5.37
CA LYS A 65 -30.48 1.40 -5.41
C LYS A 65 -30.39 2.51 -4.36
N ASP A 66 -29.85 2.23 -3.19
CA ASP A 66 -29.79 3.17 -2.06
C ASP A 66 -28.61 4.17 -2.18
N ALA A 67 -27.64 3.88 -3.06
CA ALA A 67 -26.49 4.75 -3.30
C ALA A 67 -26.84 5.96 -4.19
N ASP A 68 -26.23 7.11 -3.92
CA ASP A 68 -26.24 8.27 -4.82
C ASP A 68 -25.16 8.14 -5.90
N VAL A 69 -23.99 7.64 -5.48
CA VAL A 69 -22.83 7.38 -6.36
C VAL A 69 -22.34 5.96 -6.16
N VAL A 70 -22.10 5.26 -7.28
CA VAL A 70 -21.48 3.92 -7.29
C VAL A 70 -20.04 4.07 -7.76
N HIS A 71 -19.08 3.81 -6.88
CA HIS A 71 -17.65 3.86 -7.17
C HIS A 71 -17.06 2.44 -7.26
N ILE A 72 -16.58 2.09 -8.45
CA ILE A 72 -16.14 0.74 -8.78
C ILE A 72 -14.62 0.67 -8.87
N HIS A 73 -14.01 -0.23 -8.08
CA HIS A 73 -12.57 -0.50 -8.02
C HIS A 73 -12.20 -1.92 -8.46
N THR A 74 -13.16 -2.72 -8.92
CA THR A 74 -12.91 -4.12 -9.27
C THR A 74 -11.81 -4.27 -10.34
N GLY A 75 -10.88 -5.17 -10.07
CA GLY A 75 -9.86 -5.59 -11.04
C GLY A 75 -10.43 -6.51 -12.12
N ILE A 76 -11.59 -7.13 -11.89
CA ILE A 76 -12.15 -8.16 -12.78
C ILE A 76 -12.99 -7.48 -13.86
N TRP A 77 -12.52 -7.53 -15.11
CA TRP A 77 -13.09 -6.71 -16.20
C TRP A 77 -14.57 -6.97 -16.46
N TRP A 78 -15.01 -8.23 -16.40
CA TRP A 78 -16.41 -8.57 -16.68
C TRP A 78 -17.34 -8.19 -15.52
N LEU A 79 -16.90 -8.34 -14.26
CA LEU A 79 -17.64 -7.84 -13.09
C LEU A 79 -17.77 -6.32 -13.16
N ARG A 80 -16.71 -5.62 -13.56
CA ARG A 80 -16.75 -4.17 -13.78
C ARG A 80 -17.86 -3.78 -14.73
N CYS A 81 -17.95 -4.46 -15.87
CA CYS A 81 -18.99 -4.19 -16.87
C CYS A 81 -20.40 -4.43 -16.30
N ILE A 82 -20.59 -5.50 -15.50
CA ILE A 82 -21.86 -5.78 -14.83
C ILE A 82 -22.23 -4.67 -13.83
N HIS A 83 -21.30 -4.25 -12.98
CA HIS A 83 -21.53 -3.18 -12.01
C HIS A 83 -21.89 -1.86 -12.70
N ILE A 84 -21.15 -1.49 -13.75
CA ILE A 84 -21.43 -0.29 -14.55
C ILE A 84 -22.82 -0.38 -15.18
N PHE A 85 -23.14 -1.51 -15.83
CA PHE A 85 -24.41 -1.69 -16.52
C PHE A 85 -25.61 -1.58 -15.57
N LEU A 86 -25.53 -2.23 -14.41
CA LEU A 86 -26.62 -2.20 -13.43
C LEU A 86 -26.76 -0.83 -12.78
N ALA A 87 -25.66 -0.15 -12.47
CA ALA A 87 -25.68 1.23 -12.00
C ALA A 87 -26.31 2.18 -13.04
N PHE A 88 -25.98 1.99 -14.32
CA PHE A 88 -26.56 2.73 -15.44
C PHE A 88 -28.07 2.51 -15.56
N LEU A 89 -28.55 1.26 -15.50
CA LEU A 89 -29.98 0.95 -15.52
C LEU A 89 -30.75 1.60 -14.35
N LEU A 90 -30.11 1.68 -13.18
CA LEU A 90 -30.64 2.35 -11.99
C LEU A 90 -30.41 3.87 -11.99
N ARG A 91 -29.89 4.43 -13.09
CA ARG A 91 -29.60 5.86 -13.30
C ARG A 91 -28.69 6.45 -12.22
N LYS A 92 -27.73 5.67 -11.73
CA LYS A 92 -26.77 6.09 -10.70
C LYS A 92 -25.59 6.82 -11.30
N LYS A 93 -25.13 7.86 -10.61
CA LYS A 93 -23.84 8.48 -10.91
C LYS A 93 -22.78 7.41 -10.69
N THR A 94 -21.97 7.14 -11.72
CA THR A 94 -21.01 6.03 -11.68
C THR A 94 -19.60 6.56 -11.85
N VAL A 95 -18.72 6.20 -10.92
CA VAL A 95 -17.29 6.50 -10.96
C VAL A 95 -16.54 5.18 -11.02
N VAL A 96 -15.48 5.09 -11.83
CA VAL A 96 -14.70 3.85 -11.95
C VAL A 96 -13.23 4.18 -11.82
N THR A 97 -12.50 3.50 -10.94
CA THR A 97 -11.03 3.61 -10.86
C THR A 97 -10.36 2.38 -11.43
N ILE A 98 -9.49 2.58 -12.43
CA ILE A 98 -8.69 1.52 -13.05
C ILE A 98 -7.28 1.54 -12.42
N HIS A 99 -7.04 0.61 -11.51
CA HIS A 99 -5.76 0.46 -10.78
C HIS A 99 -4.67 -0.27 -11.58
N SER A 100 -5.04 -1.17 -12.50
CA SER A 100 -4.09 -1.91 -13.32
C SER A 100 -4.73 -2.41 -14.62
N LEU A 101 -3.87 -2.77 -15.58
CA LEU A 101 -4.27 -3.47 -16.81
C LEU A 101 -4.06 -4.99 -16.72
N SER A 102 -3.67 -5.53 -15.56
CA SER A 102 -3.25 -6.94 -15.43
C SER A 102 -4.32 -7.95 -15.84
N ASN A 103 -5.61 -7.59 -15.71
CA ASN A 103 -6.74 -8.42 -16.11
C ASN A 103 -7.35 -8.03 -17.48
N LEU A 104 -6.70 -7.12 -18.21
CA LEU A 104 -7.12 -6.62 -19.52
C LEU A 104 -6.08 -7.02 -20.56
N THR A 105 -5.93 -8.34 -20.75
CA THR A 105 -4.82 -8.93 -21.50
C THR A 105 -5.04 -8.97 -23.00
N ASN A 106 -6.28 -8.80 -23.49
CA ASN A 106 -6.60 -8.88 -24.91
C ASN A 106 -7.44 -7.69 -25.40
N ARG A 107 -7.40 -7.45 -26.72
CA ARG A 107 -8.10 -6.33 -27.37
C ARG A 107 -9.61 -6.35 -27.13
N TYR A 108 -10.23 -7.53 -27.08
CA TYR A 108 -11.67 -7.67 -26.83
C TYR A 108 -12.06 -7.15 -25.44
N SER A 109 -11.35 -7.58 -24.40
CA SER A 109 -11.58 -7.14 -23.01
C SER A 109 -11.41 -5.63 -22.84
N ILE A 110 -10.43 -5.03 -23.54
CA ILE A 110 -10.20 -3.59 -23.57
C ILE A 110 -11.35 -2.87 -24.27
N SER A 111 -11.75 -3.30 -25.47
CA SER A 111 -12.83 -2.68 -26.23
C SER A 111 -14.17 -2.74 -25.51
N ILE A 112 -14.51 -3.89 -24.92
CA ILE A 112 -15.74 -4.03 -24.12
C ILE A 112 -15.67 -3.13 -22.89
N THR A 113 -14.56 -3.17 -22.15
CA THR A 113 -14.37 -2.28 -20.99
C THR A 113 -14.52 -0.82 -21.40
N GLN A 114 -13.94 -0.39 -22.52
CA GLN A 114 -14.05 0.98 -23.03
C GLN A 114 -15.50 1.37 -23.31
N LEU A 115 -16.29 0.48 -23.93
CA LEU A 115 -17.71 0.71 -24.19
C LEU A 115 -18.46 0.98 -22.88
N PHE A 116 -18.26 0.15 -21.85
CA PHE A 116 -18.92 0.37 -20.55
C PHE A 116 -18.40 1.61 -19.83
N LEU A 117 -17.09 1.88 -19.88
CA LEU A 117 -16.53 3.10 -19.30
C LEU A 117 -17.11 4.39 -19.93
N SER A 118 -17.55 4.35 -21.19
CA SER A 118 -18.21 5.49 -21.82
C SER A 118 -19.58 5.83 -21.22
N LEU A 119 -20.20 4.89 -20.49
CA LEU A 119 -21.48 5.08 -19.79
C LEU A 119 -21.29 5.71 -18.39
N THR A 120 -20.07 5.78 -17.88
CA THR A 120 -19.81 6.27 -16.52
C THR A 120 -19.78 7.79 -16.49
N SER A 121 -20.03 8.38 -15.32
CA SER A 121 -19.95 9.83 -15.15
C SER A 121 -18.49 10.29 -15.17
N LYS A 122 -17.59 9.53 -14.54
CA LYS A 122 -16.14 9.74 -14.53
C LYS A 122 -15.39 8.41 -14.47
N THR A 123 -14.24 8.36 -15.11
CA THR A 123 -13.29 7.25 -15.01
C THR A 123 -11.93 7.78 -14.55
N ILE A 124 -11.44 7.26 -13.43
CA ILE A 124 -10.15 7.58 -12.85
C ILE A 124 -9.12 6.54 -13.31
N PHE A 125 -8.05 6.99 -13.95
CA PHE A 125 -6.88 6.17 -14.25
C PHE A 125 -5.75 6.50 -13.29
N VAL A 126 -5.13 5.48 -12.70
CA VAL A 126 -4.06 5.71 -11.72
C VAL A 126 -2.73 6.16 -12.33
N SER A 127 -2.61 6.08 -13.65
CA SER A 127 -1.46 6.59 -14.40
C SER A 127 -1.84 6.97 -15.84
N LYS A 128 -1.03 7.85 -16.44
CA LYS A 128 -1.11 8.19 -17.87
C LYS A 128 -0.95 6.97 -18.77
N GLU A 129 -0.11 6.01 -18.38
CA GLU A 129 0.13 4.79 -19.15
C GLU A 129 -1.12 3.94 -19.31
N ILE A 130 -1.89 3.80 -18.22
CA ILE A 130 -3.17 3.07 -18.24
C ILE A 130 -4.20 3.83 -19.08
N SER A 131 -4.30 5.15 -18.89
CA SER A 131 -5.25 6.01 -19.63
C SER A 131 -5.10 5.86 -21.14
N LYS A 132 -3.86 5.83 -21.65
CA LYS A 132 -3.55 5.72 -23.09
C LYS A 132 -4.14 4.48 -23.79
N LYS A 133 -4.53 3.44 -23.04
CA LYS A 133 -5.18 2.25 -23.61
C LYS A 133 -6.66 2.46 -23.92
N PHE A 134 -7.26 3.53 -23.41
CA PHE A 134 -8.67 3.84 -23.55
C PHE A 134 -8.87 5.18 -24.27
N LYS A 135 -9.91 5.26 -25.08
CA LYS A 135 -10.35 6.49 -25.75
C LYS A 135 -11.73 6.87 -25.25
N ILE A 136 -11.78 7.52 -24.08
CA ILE A 136 -13.03 7.95 -23.44
C ILE A 136 -12.94 9.43 -23.06
N LYS A 137 -14.06 10.15 -23.11
CA LYS A 137 -14.10 11.61 -22.85
C LYS A 137 -14.17 11.97 -21.36
N ASN A 138 -14.59 11.03 -20.54
CA ASN A 138 -14.83 11.17 -19.11
C ASN A 138 -13.63 10.74 -18.25
N GLU A 139 -12.42 10.79 -18.80
CA GLU A 139 -11.19 10.40 -18.09
C GLU A 139 -10.67 11.49 -17.15
N ILE A 140 -10.10 11.06 -16.03
CA ILE A 140 -9.29 11.86 -15.12
C ILE A 140 -8.11 10.97 -14.69
N ILE A 141 -6.91 11.55 -14.54
CA ILE A 141 -5.75 10.82 -14.05
C ILE A 141 -5.45 11.25 -12.61
N ILE A 142 -5.56 10.32 -11.67
CA ILE A 142 -5.27 10.55 -10.25
C ILE A 142 -4.47 9.37 -9.73
N PRO A 143 -3.24 9.57 -9.21
CA PRO A 143 -2.44 8.48 -8.64
C PRO A 143 -3.21 7.66 -7.61
N ALA A 144 -2.95 6.35 -7.56
CA ALA A 144 -3.63 5.45 -6.61
C ALA A 144 -3.32 5.77 -5.13
N PHE A 145 -2.21 6.47 -4.87
CA PHE A 145 -1.80 6.78 -3.51
C PHE A 145 -2.69 7.84 -2.90
N ILE A 146 -3.27 7.50 -1.76
CA ILE A 146 -3.89 8.43 -0.82
C ILE A 146 -3.07 8.36 0.47
N PRO A 147 -2.70 9.50 1.08
CA PRO A 147 -1.96 9.51 2.33
C PRO A 147 -2.70 8.80 3.46
N PRO A 148 -1.98 8.18 4.42
CA PRO A 148 -2.60 7.62 5.61
C PRO A 148 -3.22 8.73 6.48
N ASP A 149 -4.42 8.48 7.03
CA ASP A 149 -4.97 9.28 8.13
C ASP A 149 -4.24 8.88 9.43
N ILE A 150 -3.28 9.70 9.84
CA ILE A 150 -2.46 9.45 11.04
C ILE A 150 -3.29 9.34 12.32
N SER A 151 -4.50 9.91 12.35
CA SER A 151 -5.41 9.82 13.49
C SER A 151 -6.11 8.46 13.59
N GLU A 152 -6.30 7.77 12.47
CA GLU A 152 -6.92 6.43 12.41
C GLU A 152 -5.90 5.28 12.45
N GLU A 153 -4.61 5.57 12.25
CA GLU A 153 -3.53 4.59 12.37
C GLU A 153 -3.39 4.09 13.82
N LYS A 154 -3.40 2.76 13.99
CA LYS A 154 -3.25 2.12 15.30
C LYS A 154 -1.92 2.50 15.95
N ASN A 155 -1.95 2.79 17.25
CA ASN A 155 -0.74 3.02 18.03
C ASN A 155 0.20 1.80 17.99
N LEU A 156 1.49 2.05 18.14
CA LEU A 156 2.49 0.99 18.24
C LEU A 156 2.27 0.18 19.54
N PRO A 157 2.39 -1.15 19.49
CA PRO A 157 2.37 -1.99 20.69
C PRO A 157 3.47 -1.61 21.69
N ILE A 158 3.24 -1.87 22.98
CA ILE A 158 4.16 -1.50 24.06
C ILE A 158 5.54 -2.16 23.91
N GLU A 159 5.59 -3.35 23.33
CA GLU A 159 6.80 -4.10 23.04
C GLU A 159 7.68 -3.35 22.03
N ILE A 160 7.06 -2.74 21.01
CA ILE A 160 7.76 -1.94 20.00
C ILE A 160 8.25 -0.62 20.62
N LEU A 161 7.44 0.02 21.46
CA LEU A 161 7.86 1.24 22.18
C LEU A 161 9.05 0.95 23.10
N THR A 162 9.02 -0.18 23.81
CA THR A 162 10.13 -0.62 24.68
C THR A 162 11.39 -0.92 23.88
N LEU A 163 11.25 -1.57 22.72
CA LEU A 163 12.37 -1.81 21.79
C LEU A 163 13.00 -0.50 21.31
N LEU A 164 12.18 0.49 20.94
CA LEU A 164 12.65 1.80 20.51
C LEU A 164 13.37 2.55 21.63
N GLU A 165 12.81 2.56 22.84
CA GLU A 165 13.44 3.22 24.00
C GLU A 165 14.78 2.57 24.37
N LYS A 166 14.86 1.23 24.37
CA LYS A 166 16.13 0.50 24.58
C LYS A 166 17.20 0.89 23.56
N ASN A 167 16.79 1.25 22.34
CA ASN A 167 17.69 1.59 21.24
C ASN A 167 17.69 3.10 20.92
N LYS A 168 17.29 3.98 21.87
CA LYS A 168 17.17 5.43 21.62
C LYS A 168 18.46 6.13 21.20
N SER A 169 19.62 5.56 21.56
CA SER A 169 20.92 6.07 21.14
C SER A 169 21.28 5.66 19.71
N LYS A 170 20.64 4.61 19.16
CA LYS A 170 20.90 4.07 17.83
C LYS A 170 20.06 4.78 16.77
N LYS A 171 20.53 4.79 15.52
CA LYS A 171 19.72 5.15 14.36
C LYS A 171 18.82 4.00 13.95
N ILE A 172 17.52 4.24 13.82
CA ILE A 172 16.52 3.21 13.57
C ILE A 172 16.21 3.11 12.06
N ILE A 173 16.47 1.94 11.48
CA ILE A 173 16.19 1.59 10.09
C ILE A 173 15.00 0.63 10.07
N VAL A 174 14.01 0.88 9.22
CA VAL A 174 12.78 0.07 9.20
C VAL A 174 12.47 -0.48 7.81
N ASN A 175 12.06 -1.74 7.73
CA ASN A 175 11.60 -2.41 6.51
C ASN A 175 10.38 -3.28 6.83
N ASN A 176 9.51 -3.52 5.86
CA ASN A 176 8.36 -4.40 6.00
C ASN A 176 8.19 -5.40 4.85
N ALA A 177 7.72 -6.59 5.23
CA ALA A 177 7.19 -7.61 4.34
C ALA A 177 5.72 -7.87 4.65
N PHE A 178 4.91 -8.09 3.60
CA PHE A 178 3.57 -8.62 3.81
C PHE A 178 3.65 -10.05 4.36
N LYS A 179 4.53 -10.86 3.78
CA LYS A 179 4.92 -12.20 4.23
C LYS A 179 6.29 -12.55 3.65
N LEU A 180 7.01 -13.48 4.25
CA LEU A 180 8.24 -14.00 3.66
C LEU A 180 7.91 -14.92 2.48
N VAL A 181 8.54 -14.68 1.34
CA VAL A 181 8.35 -15.44 0.11
C VAL A 181 9.56 -15.27 -0.79
N LEU A 182 9.91 -16.32 -1.52
CA LEU A 182 10.98 -16.26 -2.50
C LEU A 182 10.45 -15.82 -3.87
N HIS A 183 11.22 -14.98 -4.56
CA HIS A 183 11.09 -14.71 -5.98
C HIS A 183 12.45 -14.93 -6.63
N LYS A 184 12.50 -15.83 -7.62
CA LYS A 184 13.77 -16.26 -8.25
C LYS A 184 14.81 -16.69 -7.21
N GLU A 185 14.40 -17.56 -6.29
CA GLU A 185 15.26 -18.15 -5.24
C GLU A 185 15.87 -17.15 -4.23
N GLN A 186 15.40 -15.91 -4.24
CA GLN A 186 15.83 -14.84 -3.34
C GLN A 186 14.66 -14.34 -2.52
N ASP A 187 14.90 -13.84 -1.30
CA ASP A 187 13.82 -13.23 -0.51
C ASP A 187 13.25 -12.01 -1.24
N LEU A 188 11.94 -12.03 -1.47
CA LEU A 188 11.26 -11.00 -2.24
C LEU A 188 11.37 -9.64 -1.57
N TYR A 189 11.36 -9.57 -0.24
CA TYR A 189 11.36 -8.33 0.56
C TYR A 189 12.76 -7.93 1.05
N GLY A 190 13.76 -8.77 0.75
CA GLY A 190 15.17 -8.52 1.02
C GLY A 190 15.57 -8.73 2.47
N LEU A 191 14.89 -9.61 3.23
CA LEU A 191 15.33 -9.91 4.60
C LEU A 191 16.77 -10.45 4.64
N ASP A 192 17.12 -11.29 3.68
CA ASP A 192 18.49 -11.76 3.46
C ASP A 192 19.50 -10.62 3.25
N LEU A 193 19.18 -9.62 2.41
CA LEU A 193 20.00 -8.41 2.25
C LEU A 193 20.14 -7.64 3.55
N LEU A 194 19.06 -7.49 4.32
CA LEU A 194 19.09 -6.72 5.57
C LEU A 194 19.90 -7.45 6.65
N ILE A 195 20.00 -8.78 6.60
CA ILE A 195 20.94 -9.56 7.43
C ILE A 195 22.39 -9.29 6.99
N ASP A 196 22.69 -9.24 5.69
CA ASP A 196 24.03 -8.83 5.20
C ASP A 196 24.41 -7.41 5.65
N VAL A 197 23.44 -6.49 5.62
CA VAL A 197 23.62 -5.13 6.14
C VAL A 197 23.86 -5.18 7.65
N ALA A 198 23.14 -6.01 8.41
CA ALA A 198 23.37 -6.18 9.84
C ALA A 198 24.78 -6.71 10.14
N ARG A 199 25.29 -7.66 9.35
CA ARG A 199 26.70 -8.12 9.44
C ARG A 199 27.68 -6.96 9.24
N SER A 200 27.40 -6.10 8.25
CA SER A 200 28.23 -4.93 7.95
C SER A 200 28.18 -3.86 9.07
N ILE A 201 27.00 -3.60 9.62
CA ILE A 201 26.79 -2.73 10.79
C ILE A 201 27.61 -3.22 11.99
N LYS A 202 27.54 -4.53 12.28
CA LYS A 202 28.29 -5.16 13.38
C LYS A 202 29.80 -5.06 13.15
N LYS A 203 30.26 -5.43 11.95
CA LYS A 203 31.68 -5.38 11.56
C LYS A 203 32.27 -3.98 11.71
N ASP A 204 31.54 -2.96 11.28
CA ASP A 204 32.00 -1.57 11.31
C ASP A 204 31.63 -0.83 12.61
N ASN A 205 31.08 -1.56 13.60
CA ASN A 205 30.63 -1.06 14.89
C ASN A 205 29.72 0.20 14.78
N LYS A 206 28.79 0.17 13.81
CA LYS A 206 27.85 1.27 13.58
C LYS A 206 26.72 1.23 14.60
N ASN A 207 26.34 2.40 15.08
CA ASN A 207 25.31 2.57 16.09
C ASN A 207 23.90 2.56 15.47
N TYR A 208 23.56 1.52 14.71
CA TYR A 208 22.29 1.39 13.96
C TYR A 208 21.49 0.19 14.45
N LYS A 209 20.16 0.24 14.25
CA LYS A 209 19.24 -0.86 14.53
C LYS A 209 18.25 -1.03 13.39
N ILE A 210 18.18 -2.22 12.82
CA ILE A 210 17.19 -2.62 11.84
C ILE A 210 15.99 -3.25 12.55
N ILE A 211 14.79 -2.76 12.25
CA ILE A 211 13.52 -3.39 12.65
C ILE A 211 12.82 -3.85 11.37
N PHE A 212 12.64 -5.17 11.24
CA PHE A 212 12.02 -5.79 10.08
C PHE A 212 10.65 -6.35 10.45
N VAL A 213 9.57 -5.78 9.89
CA VAL A 213 8.19 -6.16 10.20
C VAL A 213 7.67 -7.19 9.20
N ILE A 214 7.10 -8.29 9.69
CA ILE A 214 6.48 -9.35 8.87
C ILE A 214 4.99 -9.38 9.23
N ALA A 215 4.15 -8.85 8.34
CA ALA A 215 2.73 -8.65 8.64
C ALA A 215 1.91 -9.94 8.66
N SER A 216 2.41 -11.02 8.06
CA SER A 216 1.77 -12.33 8.04
C SER A 216 2.82 -13.44 8.10
N MET A 217 2.61 -14.37 9.02
CA MET A 217 3.38 -15.60 9.18
C MET A 217 2.86 -16.75 8.30
N GLU A 218 1.92 -16.47 7.39
CA GLU A 218 1.39 -17.46 6.45
C GLU A 218 2.39 -17.69 5.29
N GLU A 219 3.36 -18.56 5.53
CA GLU A 219 4.37 -18.99 4.55
C GLU A 219 4.60 -20.52 4.63
N LYS A 220 5.20 -21.10 3.58
CA LYS A 220 5.30 -22.57 3.39
C LYS A 220 6.72 -23.14 3.47
N LEU A 221 7.73 -22.27 3.45
CA LEU A 221 9.15 -22.59 3.27
C LEU A 221 9.95 -22.49 4.58
N ASN A 222 9.30 -22.17 5.69
CA ASN A 222 9.92 -21.95 7.00
C ASN A 222 11.05 -20.91 6.98
N LEU A 223 10.88 -19.88 6.14
CA LEU A 223 11.85 -18.80 5.95
C LEU A 223 12.09 -18.01 7.23
N TYR A 224 11.04 -17.83 8.04
CA TYR A 224 11.19 -17.09 9.29
C TYR A 224 12.19 -17.78 10.23
N ASP A 225 11.97 -19.08 10.51
CA ASP A 225 12.84 -19.84 11.40
C ASP A 225 14.27 -19.89 10.87
N HIS A 226 14.43 -20.05 9.55
CA HIS A 226 15.74 -20.02 8.91
C HIS A 226 16.49 -18.70 9.17
N TYR A 227 15.86 -17.56 8.93
CA TYR A 227 16.47 -16.25 9.16
C TYR A 227 16.66 -15.94 10.65
N ALA A 228 15.72 -16.32 11.51
CA ALA A 228 15.84 -16.17 12.95
C ALA A 228 17.03 -16.97 13.50
N GLN A 229 17.26 -18.18 12.97
CA GLN A 229 18.40 -19.03 13.34
C GLN A 229 19.73 -18.39 12.91
N ILE A 230 19.82 -17.85 11.69
CA ILE A 230 21.00 -17.10 11.23
C ILE A 230 21.31 -15.92 12.16
N ILE A 231 20.30 -15.10 12.50
CA ILE A 231 20.47 -13.94 13.38
C ILE A 231 20.98 -14.37 14.77
N LYS A 232 20.52 -15.52 15.27
CA LYS A 232 20.95 -16.09 16.54
C LYS A 232 22.39 -16.60 16.47
N ASP A 233 22.71 -17.44 15.50
CA ASP A 233 24.02 -18.09 15.38
C ASP A 233 25.14 -17.07 15.16
N GLU A 234 24.85 -16.00 14.43
CA GLU A 234 25.80 -14.91 14.16
C GLU A 234 25.75 -13.79 15.21
N ASN A 235 24.91 -13.93 16.24
CA ASN A 235 24.71 -12.94 17.30
C ASN A 235 24.41 -11.53 16.76
N LEU A 236 23.49 -11.41 15.81
CA LEU A 236 23.09 -10.15 15.15
C LEU A 236 21.91 -9.45 15.85
N GLY A 237 21.48 -9.95 17.01
CA GLY A 237 20.32 -9.45 17.73
C GLY A 237 20.43 -8.00 18.21
N GLU A 238 21.64 -7.44 18.27
CA GLU A 238 21.85 -6.01 18.56
C GLU A 238 21.68 -5.12 17.33
N GLU A 239 21.91 -5.65 16.13
CA GLU A 239 21.83 -4.93 14.86
C GLU A 239 20.49 -5.08 14.16
N ILE A 240 19.81 -6.24 14.28
CA ILE A 240 18.53 -6.50 13.62
C ILE A 240 17.52 -7.18 14.56
N THR A 241 16.24 -6.83 14.45
CA THR A 241 15.13 -7.48 15.16
C THR A 241 13.96 -7.71 14.22
N LEU A 242 13.41 -8.93 14.24
CA LEU A 242 12.24 -9.32 13.47
C LEU A 242 10.96 -9.13 14.30
N ILE A 243 9.93 -8.55 13.70
CA ILE A 243 8.60 -8.38 14.29
C ILE A 243 7.61 -9.27 13.53
N PRO A 244 7.30 -10.48 14.01
CA PRO A 244 6.51 -11.49 13.29
C PRO A 244 5.00 -11.29 13.40
N TYR A 245 4.52 -10.04 13.40
CA TYR A 245 3.10 -9.71 13.50
C TYR A 245 2.80 -8.33 12.91
N PRO A 246 1.55 -8.08 12.46
CA PRO A 246 1.18 -6.81 11.86
C PRO A 246 1.14 -5.68 12.89
N ILE A 247 1.78 -4.56 12.57
CA ILE A 247 1.72 -3.28 13.31
C ILE A 247 1.44 -2.13 12.35
N SER A 248 1.12 -0.93 12.85
CA SER A 248 1.10 0.27 12.00
C SER A 248 2.52 0.61 11.57
N PHE A 249 2.88 0.20 10.35
CA PHE A 249 4.18 0.50 9.78
C PHE A 249 4.35 2.02 9.56
N VAL A 250 3.25 2.74 9.27
CA VAL A 250 3.21 4.22 9.19
C VAL A 250 3.67 4.85 10.51
N LYS A 251 3.11 4.43 11.66
CA LYS A 251 3.55 4.93 12.97
C LYS A 251 5.00 4.56 13.28
N LEU A 252 5.47 3.40 12.84
CA LEU A 252 6.87 3.01 12.98
C LEU A 252 7.80 3.91 12.13
N MET A 253 7.44 4.22 10.88
CA MET A 253 8.18 5.14 10.03
C MET A 253 8.31 6.54 10.68
N MET A 254 7.22 7.02 11.30
CA MET A 254 7.21 8.32 11.98
C MET A 254 8.27 8.43 13.08
N VAL A 255 8.66 7.31 13.69
CA VAL A 255 9.67 7.26 14.77
C VAL A 255 11.02 6.69 14.35
N SER A 256 11.18 6.30 13.08
CA SER A 256 12.44 5.81 12.51
C SER A 256 13.31 6.94 11.93
N ASP A 257 14.60 6.67 11.73
CA ASP A 257 15.53 7.56 11.02
C ASP A 257 15.59 7.27 9.51
N LEU A 258 15.29 6.03 9.08
CA LEU A 258 15.39 5.61 7.68
C LEU A 258 14.40 4.48 7.36
N VAL A 259 13.74 4.57 6.22
CA VAL A 259 12.92 3.49 5.67
C VAL A 259 13.70 2.80 4.56
N VAL A 260 13.60 1.47 4.47
CA VAL A 260 14.20 0.66 3.40
C VAL A 260 13.11 -0.18 2.73
N ARG A 261 13.11 -0.19 1.39
CA ARG A 261 12.30 -1.06 0.54
C ARG A 261 13.22 -1.89 -0.36
N ALA A 262 13.74 -2.99 0.18
CA ALA A 262 14.77 -3.83 -0.47
C ALA A 262 14.19 -4.95 -1.35
N THR A 263 13.03 -4.74 -1.95
CA THR A 263 12.35 -5.79 -2.71
C THR A 263 13.08 -6.16 -4.00
N ASN A 264 13.16 -7.44 -4.35
CA ASN A 264 13.79 -7.87 -5.61
C ASN A 264 12.86 -7.81 -6.84
N THR A 265 11.57 -7.61 -6.60
CA THR A 265 10.55 -7.29 -7.60
C THR A 265 9.46 -6.48 -6.90
N ASP A 266 8.95 -5.45 -7.56
CA ASP A 266 7.97 -4.55 -6.97
C ASP A 266 7.22 -3.76 -8.04
N GLY A 267 6.01 -3.32 -7.69
CA GLY A 267 5.29 -2.31 -8.46
C GLY A 267 5.52 -0.91 -7.87
N ASP A 268 4.50 -0.08 -7.95
CA ASP A 268 4.44 1.17 -7.20
C ASP A 268 4.18 0.88 -5.71
N ALA A 269 5.24 0.91 -4.91
CA ALA A 269 5.19 0.49 -3.52
C ALA A 269 4.60 1.56 -2.61
N LEU A 270 3.53 1.19 -1.88
CA LEU A 270 2.91 2.06 -0.87
C LEU A 270 3.92 2.55 0.17
N THR A 271 4.75 1.66 0.69
CA THR A 271 5.80 2.00 1.67
C THR A 271 6.70 3.16 1.21
N VAL A 272 7.06 3.21 -0.08
CA VAL A 272 7.91 4.28 -0.62
C VAL A 272 7.16 5.61 -0.59
N ARG A 273 5.89 5.62 -1.04
CA ARG A 273 5.07 6.85 -1.05
C ARG A 273 4.71 7.33 0.35
N GLU A 274 4.49 6.40 1.28
CA GLU A 274 4.25 6.71 2.70
C GLU A 274 5.47 7.35 3.34
N ALA A 275 6.67 6.80 3.11
CA ALA A 275 7.90 7.40 3.62
C ALA A 275 8.12 8.82 3.07
N LEU A 276 7.95 9.02 1.75
CA LEU A 276 8.05 10.34 1.14
C LEU A 276 7.00 11.33 1.69
N PHE A 277 5.76 10.88 1.85
CA PHE A 277 4.69 11.71 2.44
C PHE A 277 5.02 12.12 3.89
N LEU A 278 5.62 11.23 4.66
CA LEU A 278 6.05 11.50 6.04
C LEU A 278 7.39 12.26 6.13
N ASN A 279 7.94 12.72 5.00
CA ASN A 279 9.26 13.33 4.90
C ASN A 279 10.36 12.48 5.59
N ARG A 280 10.27 11.16 5.40
CA ARG A 280 11.26 10.20 5.87
C ARG A 280 12.16 9.78 4.72
N PRO A 281 13.50 9.79 4.92
CA PRO A 281 14.39 9.30 3.90
C PRO A 281 14.06 7.82 3.64
N ILE A 282 14.05 7.47 2.35
CA ILE A 282 13.70 6.14 1.87
C ILE A 282 14.76 5.69 0.89
N ILE A 283 15.33 4.51 1.16
CA ILE A 283 16.18 3.80 0.21
C ILE A 283 15.38 2.64 -0.37
N ALA A 284 15.31 2.55 -1.70
CA ALA A 284 14.58 1.48 -2.38
C ALA A 284 15.41 0.88 -3.52
N SER A 285 15.13 -0.39 -3.84
CA SER A 285 15.77 -1.05 -4.97
C SER A 285 15.35 -0.43 -6.30
N ASP A 286 16.26 -0.46 -7.27
CA ASP A 286 16.08 0.03 -8.65
C ASP A 286 15.28 -0.92 -9.57
N VAL A 287 14.49 -1.84 -9.01
CA VAL A 287 13.70 -2.84 -9.75
C VAL A 287 12.55 -2.25 -10.59
N THR A 288 12.19 -1.00 -10.32
CA THR A 288 11.13 -0.26 -11.00
C THR A 288 11.36 1.23 -10.83
N PHE A 289 10.63 2.05 -11.58
CA PHE A 289 10.63 3.49 -11.37
C PHE A 289 10.16 3.81 -9.95
N ARG A 290 10.96 4.60 -9.22
CA ARG A 290 10.59 5.11 -7.89
C ARG A 290 10.33 6.62 -7.99
N PRO A 291 9.34 7.15 -7.24
CA PRO A 291 9.07 8.58 -7.21
C PRO A 291 10.29 9.40 -6.77
N GLU A 292 10.34 10.64 -7.24
CA GLU A 292 11.37 11.62 -6.86
C GLU A 292 11.49 11.74 -5.33
N GLY A 293 12.72 11.93 -4.86
CA GLY A 293 13.07 11.90 -3.43
C GLY A 293 13.45 10.50 -2.92
N THR A 294 13.21 9.44 -3.69
CA THR A 294 13.67 8.09 -3.33
C THR A 294 15.16 7.92 -3.65
N ILE A 295 15.94 7.46 -2.67
CA ILE A 295 17.34 7.09 -2.87
C ILE A 295 17.37 5.66 -3.42
N LEU A 296 18.02 5.47 -4.55
CA LEU A 296 18.13 4.14 -5.16
C LEU A 296 19.40 3.43 -4.71
N PHE A 297 19.27 2.11 -4.51
CA PHE A 297 20.40 1.20 -4.46
C PHE A 297 20.21 0.09 -5.51
N LYS A 298 21.32 -0.48 -5.96
CA LYS A 298 21.34 -1.55 -6.95
C LYS A 298 20.68 -2.81 -6.38
N ASN A 299 19.68 -3.33 -7.07
CA ASN A 299 18.94 -4.50 -6.63
C ASN A 299 19.88 -5.68 -6.33
N ARG A 300 19.63 -6.36 -5.20
CA ARG A 300 20.40 -7.51 -4.69
C ARG A 300 21.87 -7.22 -4.34
N ASP A 301 22.25 -5.95 -4.22
CA ASP A 301 23.59 -5.53 -3.78
C ASP A 301 23.54 -5.01 -2.32
N SER A 302 23.86 -5.88 -1.37
CA SER A 302 23.84 -5.53 0.06
C SER A 302 24.94 -4.53 0.45
N GLN A 303 26.04 -4.49 -0.30
CA GLN A 303 27.12 -3.55 -0.07
C GLN A 303 26.71 -2.14 -0.53
N ASP A 304 26.12 -2.00 -1.73
CA ASP A 304 25.59 -0.71 -2.18
C ASP A 304 24.48 -0.19 -1.25
N LEU A 305 23.56 -1.07 -0.83
CA LEU A 305 22.55 -0.74 0.17
C LEU A 305 23.19 -0.19 1.46
N TYR A 306 24.20 -0.88 2.00
CA TYR A 306 24.89 -0.46 3.21
C TYR A 306 25.61 0.90 3.04
N LEU A 307 26.26 1.14 1.90
CA LEU A 307 26.89 2.43 1.60
C LEU A 307 25.87 3.56 1.54
N LYS A 308 24.72 3.35 0.90
CA LYS A 308 23.61 4.32 0.84
C LYS A 308 23.00 4.59 2.22
N ILE A 309 22.85 3.56 3.05
CA ILE A 309 22.39 3.71 4.44
C ILE A 309 23.35 4.62 5.21
N ASN A 310 24.65 4.35 5.14
CA ASN A 310 25.66 5.16 5.82
C ASN A 310 25.66 6.62 5.33
N GLU A 311 25.68 6.83 4.01
CA GLU A 311 25.65 8.17 3.43
C GLU A 311 24.42 8.95 3.92
N THR A 312 23.26 8.31 3.90
CA THR A 312 21.99 8.92 4.29
C THR A 312 21.96 9.25 5.78
N LEU A 313 22.28 8.31 6.65
CA LEU A 313 22.21 8.48 8.10
C LEU A 313 23.29 9.43 8.65
N ASN A 314 24.42 9.58 7.97
CA ASN A 314 25.46 10.54 8.34
C ASN A 314 25.05 11.99 8.00
N LYS A 315 24.29 12.19 6.91
CA LYS A 315 23.82 13.51 6.46
C LYS A 315 22.51 13.92 7.13
N TYR A 316 21.62 12.95 7.36
CA TYR A 316 20.26 13.22 7.81
C TYR A 316 20.19 13.30 9.34
N LYS A 317 19.93 14.50 9.84
CA LYS A 317 19.40 14.69 11.19
C LYS A 317 17.88 14.57 11.10
N ARG A 318 17.30 13.72 11.94
CA ARG A 318 15.85 13.57 12.05
C ARG A 318 15.26 14.92 12.41
N GLU A 319 14.60 15.55 11.44
CA GLU A 319 13.77 16.71 11.73
C GLU A 319 12.49 16.23 12.44
N PRO A 320 11.93 17.08 13.35
CA PRO A 320 10.57 16.88 13.80
C PRO A 320 9.68 16.68 12.58
N LEU A 321 8.69 15.80 12.67
CA LEU A 321 7.65 15.79 11.67
C LEU A 321 6.99 17.17 11.75
N ASN A 322 7.39 18.10 10.89
CA ASN A 322 6.43 19.05 10.40
C ASN A 322 5.54 18.20 9.51
N PRO A 323 4.27 17.95 9.90
CA PRO A 323 3.32 17.47 8.92
C PRO A 323 3.49 18.46 7.77
N LEU A 324 3.85 17.96 6.61
CA LEU A 324 3.62 18.74 5.41
C LEU A 324 2.11 19.02 5.45
N GLU A 325 1.73 20.22 5.90
CA GLU A 325 0.42 20.82 5.63
C GLU A 325 0.17 20.87 4.11
N ILE A 326 1.17 20.51 3.30
CA ILE A 326 1.04 20.00 1.95
C ILE A 326 0.28 18.65 1.97
N ASN A 327 -1.04 18.82 2.06
CA ASN A 327 -1.99 18.45 1.01
C ASN A 327 -2.85 17.20 1.15
N ILE A 328 -3.13 16.72 2.36
CA ILE A 328 -4.36 15.92 2.55
C ILE A 328 -5.59 16.70 2.02
N GLN A 329 -5.55 18.03 2.14
CA GLN A 329 -6.54 18.93 1.57
C GLN A 329 -6.57 18.90 0.03
N VAL A 330 -5.44 18.89 -0.70
CA VAL A 330 -5.49 18.69 -2.16
C VAL A 330 -6.01 17.32 -2.53
N TYR A 331 -5.63 16.24 -1.83
CA TYR A 331 -6.25 14.94 -2.09
C TYR A 331 -7.77 15.02 -1.88
N ARG A 332 -8.21 15.66 -0.79
CA ARG A 332 -9.64 15.87 -0.51
C ARG A 332 -10.30 16.68 -1.63
N GLU A 333 -9.73 17.79 -2.08
CA GLU A 333 -10.27 18.63 -3.15
C GLU A 333 -10.33 17.90 -4.49
N MET A 334 -9.27 17.17 -4.85
CA MET A 334 -9.20 16.35 -6.05
C MET A 334 -10.36 15.36 -6.11
N TYR A 335 -10.62 14.64 -5.01
CA TYR A 335 -11.71 13.66 -4.96
C TYR A 335 -13.09 14.28 -4.73
N SER A 336 -13.21 15.37 -3.96
CA SER A 336 -14.51 16.02 -3.68
C SER A 336 -15.16 16.56 -4.96
N SER A 337 -14.36 16.98 -5.95
CA SER A 337 -14.88 17.42 -7.25
C SER A 337 -15.52 16.29 -8.09
N ILE A 338 -15.25 15.03 -7.74
CA ILE A 338 -15.67 13.85 -8.50
C ILE A 338 -17.04 13.35 -8.03
N PHE A 339 -17.33 13.41 -6.73
CA PHE A 339 -18.53 12.83 -6.10
C PHE A 339 -19.71 13.79 -6.06
#